data_AF-A0A2D8M8P4-F1
#
_entry.id   AF-A0A2D8M8P4-F1
#
_cell.length_a   1.000
_cell.length_b   1.000
_cell.length_c   1.000
_cell.angle_alpha   90.00
_cell.angle_beta   90.00
_cell.angle_gamma   90.00
#
_symmetry.space_group_name_H-M   'P 1'
#
loop_
_entity.id
_entity.type
_entity.pdbx_description
1 polymer ?
#
loop_
_entity_poly.entity_id
_entity_poly.type
_entity_poly.pdbx_seq_one_letter_code
_entity_poly.pdbx_strand_id
1 'polypeptide(L)'
;MPAKNTISEQTWNEQAALYELGFKHGNQIARELGVSPQTVSRQMKRRGAVKGSRVSESVKDLKAILDRKARRAALMELSDSQRRRRVVEANLEAVGQMVAALLEADRQGDLTLAAPVIDRVESGLGRKRKRRR
;
A
#
# COMPACT_ATOMS: atom_id res chain seq x y z
N MET A 1 45.31 30.76 -3.79
CA MET A 1 43.90 30.79 -3.34
C MET A 1 43.03 30.32 -4.50
N PRO A 2 42.59 29.04 -4.53
CA PRO A 2 41.82 28.52 -5.67
C PRO A 2 40.45 29.21 -5.77
N ALA A 3 40.03 29.54 -6.99
CA ALA A 3 38.76 30.20 -7.26
C ALA A 3 37.60 29.35 -6.73
N LYS A 4 36.70 29.97 -5.96
CA LYS A 4 35.49 29.35 -5.41
C LYS A 4 34.73 28.61 -6.52
N ASN A 5 34.51 27.31 -6.29
CA ASN A 5 33.68 26.41 -7.07
C ASN A 5 32.50 27.15 -7.71
N THR A 6 32.56 27.32 -9.03
CA THR A 6 31.48 27.92 -9.79
C THR A 6 30.36 26.90 -9.86
N ILE A 7 29.27 27.11 -9.11
CA ILE A 7 28.08 26.24 -9.16
C ILE A 7 27.61 26.18 -10.60
N SER A 8 27.43 24.96 -11.13
CA SER A 8 27.07 24.74 -12.52
C SER A 8 25.70 25.36 -12.86
N GLU A 9 25.50 25.73 -14.13
CA GLU A 9 24.20 26.21 -14.58
C GLU A 9 23.11 25.15 -14.42
N GLN A 10 23.44 23.87 -14.64
CA GLN A 10 22.51 22.76 -14.43
C GLN A 10 22.02 22.70 -12.98
N THR A 11 22.93 22.80 -12.00
CA THR A 11 22.57 22.83 -10.58
C THR A 11 21.63 23.99 -10.27
N TRP A 12 21.87 25.17 -10.84
CA TRP A 12 20.96 26.29 -10.66
C TRP A 12 19.58 26.08 -11.29
N ASN A 13 19.51 25.40 -12.44
CA ASN A 13 18.25 25.08 -13.10
C ASN A 13 17.44 24.06 -12.29
N GLU A 14 18.10 23.06 -11.72
CA GLU A 14 17.47 22.09 -10.81
C GLU A 14 16.88 22.77 -9.56
N GLN A 15 17.65 23.67 -8.92
CA GLN A 15 17.15 24.40 -7.75
C GLN A 15 16.03 25.38 -8.10
N ALA A 16 16.04 25.96 -9.31
CA ALA A 16 14.95 26.80 -9.81
C ALA A 16 13.67 25.98 -10.00
N ALA A 17 13.77 24.78 -10.58
CA ALA A 17 12.62 23.89 -10.70
C ALA A 17 12.02 23.53 -9.33
N LEU A 18 12.86 23.21 -8.34
CA LEU A 18 12.41 22.94 -6.96
C LEU A 18 11.77 24.17 -6.29
N TYR A 19 12.26 25.37 -6.61
CA TYR A 19 11.70 26.64 -6.13
C TYR A 19 10.33 26.93 -6.76
N GLU A 20 10.16 26.69 -8.06
CA GLU A 20 8.90 26.84 -8.79
C GLU A 20 7.84 25.81 -8.36
N LEU A 21 8.26 24.58 -8.08
CA LEU A 21 7.38 23.52 -7.57
C LEU A 21 7.01 23.74 -6.10
N GLY A 22 7.62 24.73 -5.43
CA GLY A 22 7.36 25.08 -4.04
C GLY A 22 8.05 24.17 -3.01
N PHE A 23 8.91 23.25 -3.45
CA PHE A 23 9.60 22.29 -2.58
C PHE A 23 10.72 22.91 -1.75
N LYS A 24 11.36 23.99 -2.23
CA LYS A 24 12.47 24.64 -1.52
C LYS A 24 12.28 26.16 -1.41
N HIS A 25 12.74 26.69 -0.28
CA HIS A 25 12.87 28.14 -0.09
C HIS A 25 14.25 28.63 -0.54
N GLY A 26 14.35 29.89 -0.97
CA GLY A 26 15.64 30.50 -1.31
C GLY A 26 16.70 30.42 -0.19
N ASN A 27 16.29 30.44 1.07
CA ASN A 27 17.18 30.31 2.24
C ASN A 27 17.69 28.87 2.45
N GLN A 28 16.92 27.88 1.99
CA GLN A 28 17.34 26.48 2.01
C GLN A 28 18.32 26.22 0.87
N ILE A 29 18.00 26.70 -0.34
CA ILE A 29 18.89 26.64 -1.50
C ILE A 29 20.24 27.33 -1.19
N ALA A 30 20.20 28.49 -0.51
CA ALA A 30 21.40 29.21 -0.09
C ALA A 30 22.29 28.36 0.83
N ARG A 31 21.70 27.68 1.82
CA ARG A 31 22.41 26.79 2.74
C ARG A 31 23.02 25.58 2.03
N GLU A 32 22.25 24.93 1.16
CA GLU A 32 22.70 23.73 0.43
C GLU A 32 23.82 24.02 -0.56
N LEU A 33 23.76 25.17 -1.23
CA LEU A 33 24.76 25.60 -2.21
C LEU A 33 25.95 26.36 -1.58
N GLY A 34 25.91 26.65 -0.28
CA GLY A 34 26.95 27.42 0.41
C GLY A 34 27.07 28.87 -0.07
N VAL A 35 25.97 29.48 -0.50
CA VAL A 35 25.94 30.85 -1.05
C VAL A 35 25.02 31.78 -0.25
N SER A 36 25.14 33.09 -0.48
CA SER A 36 24.24 34.05 0.18
C SER A 36 22.80 33.96 -0.37
N PRO A 37 21.77 34.23 0.45
CA PRO A 37 20.39 34.35 -0.02
C PRO A 37 20.21 35.37 -1.14
N GLN A 38 21.00 36.45 -1.15
CA GLN A 38 20.98 37.45 -2.22
C GLN A 38 21.47 36.87 -3.55
N THR A 39 22.49 36.00 -3.53
CA THR A 39 22.96 35.28 -4.72
C THR A 39 21.84 34.40 -5.28
N VAL A 40 21.14 33.65 -4.42
CA VAL A 40 19.98 32.84 -4.84
C VAL A 40 18.88 33.71 -5.45
N SER A 41 18.51 34.82 -4.80
CA SER A 41 17.49 35.74 -5.30
C SER A 41 17.82 36.28 -6.69
N ARG A 42 19.08 36.69 -6.92
CA ARG A 42 19.55 37.13 -8.25
C ARG A 42 19.48 36.02 -9.29
N GLN A 43 19.86 34.79 -8.92
CA GLN A 43 19.85 33.64 -9.84
C GLN A 43 18.43 33.19 -10.20
N MET A 44 17.49 33.25 -9.27
CA MET A 44 16.06 32.98 -9.52
C MET A 44 15.46 34.06 -10.43
N LYS A 45 15.72 35.34 -10.16
CA LYS A 45 15.27 36.46 -11.00
C LYS A 45 15.82 36.36 -12.42
N ARG A 46 17.12 36.04 -12.57
CA ARG A 46 17.77 35.84 -13.89
C ARG A 46 17.09 34.73 -14.71
N ARG A 47 16.54 33.72 -14.04
CA ARG A 47 15.86 32.58 -14.66
C ARG A 47 14.34 32.78 -14.79
N GLY A 48 13.80 33.91 -14.33
CA GLY A 48 12.35 34.13 -14.31
C GLY A 48 11.60 33.22 -13.33
N ALA A 49 12.30 32.54 -12.42
CA ALA A 49 11.69 31.56 -11.52
C ALA A 49 10.87 32.26 -10.43
N VAL A 50 9.58 31.93 -10.37
CA VAL A 50 8.63 32.44 -9.36
C VAL A 50 8.31 31.32 -8.38
N LYS A 51 8.38 31.63 -7.08
CA LYS A 51 8.16 30.62 -6.04
C LYS A 51 6.76 30.05 -6.18
N GLY A 52 6.67 28.73 -6.26
CA GLY A 52 5.41 28.03 -6.24
C GLY A 52 4.52 28.23 -7.48
N SER A 53 5.04 28.82 -8.57
CA SER A 53 4.29 28.99 -9.82
C SER A 53 3.79 27.67 -10.41
N ARG A 54 4.48 26.57 -10.10
CA ARG A 54 4.19 25.21 -10.59
C ARG A 54 3.68 24.28 -9.48
N VAL A 55 3.24 24.82 -8.34
CA VAL A 55 2.66 24.01 -7.24
C VAL A 55 1.45 23.19 -7.71
N SER A 56 0.68 23.71 -8.66
CA SER A 56 -0.45 23.00 -9.24
C SER A 56 -0.05 21.72 -9.99
N GLU A 57 1.16 21.65 -10.56
CA GLU A 57 1.73 20.44 -11.17
C GLU A 57 2.05 19.40 -10.08
N SER A 58 2.75 19.81 -9.02
CA SER A 58 3.05 18.95 -7.87
C SER A 58 1.79 18.36 -7.23
N VAL A 59 0.72 19.16 -7.11
CA VAL A 59 -0.57 18.69 -6.56
C VAL A 59 -1.24 17.68 -7.47
N LYS A 60 -1.18 17.86 -8.80
CA LYS A 60 -1.72 16.88 -9.76
C LYS A 60 -0.98 15.55 -9.65
N ASP A 61 0.34 15.58 -9.54
CA ASP A 61 1.16 14.38 -9.40
C ASP A 61 0.87 13.64 -8.10
N LEU A 62 0.77 14.36 -6.98
CA LEU A 62 0.40 13.78 -5.68
C LEU A 62 -1.00 13.16 -5.71
N LYS A 63 -1.98 13.83 -6.32
CA LYS A 63 -3.33 13.28 -6.51
C LYS A 63 -3.29 11.99 -7.32
N ALA A 64 -2.57 11.96 -8.44
CA ALA A 64 -2.45 10.77 -9.27
C ALA A 64 -1.80 9.58 -8.53
N ILE A 65 -0.81 9.85 -7.66
CA ILE A 65 -0.20 8.82 -6.81
C ILE A 65 -1.21 8.27 -5.80
N LEU A 66 -1.96 9.15 -5.14
CA LEU A 66 -2.99 8.75 -4.17
C LEU A 66 -4.10 7.93 -4.84
N ASP A 67 -4.57 8.35 -6.02
CA ASP A 67 -5.58 7.62 -6.79
C ASP A 67 -5.09 6.22 -7.17
N ARG A 68 -3.82 6.08 -7.58
CA ARG A 68 -3.22 4.76 -7.87
C ARG A 68 -3.17 3.88 -6.62
N LYS A 69 -2.82 4.44 -5.46
CA LYS A 69 -2.80 3.70 -4.19
C LYS A 69 -4.20 3.26 -3.79
N ALA A 70 -5.19 4.16 -3.87
CA ALA A 70 -6.58 3.86 -3.56
C ALA A 70 -7.14 2.73 -4.44
N ARG A 71 -6.87 2.76 -5.75
CA ARG A 71 -7.28 1.69 -6.68
C ARG A 71 -6.66 0.33 -6.31
N ARG A 72 -5.38 0.30 -5.91
CA ARG A 72 -4.73 -0.95 -5.48
C ARG A 72 -5.35 -1.50 -4.20
N ALA A 73 -5.63 -0.64 -3.22
CA ALA A 73 -6.27 -1.05 -1.98
C ALA A 73 -7.66 -1.65 -2.24
N ALA A 74 -8.49 -1.00 -3.07
CA ALA A 74 -9.81 -1.50 -3.44
C ALA A 74 -9.75 -2.88 -4.14
N LEU A 75 -8.76 -3.10 -5.02
CA LEU A 75 -8.56 -4.41 -5.67
C LEU A 75 -8.17 -5.50 -4.65
N MET A 76 -7.33 -5.18 -3.67
CA MET A 76 -6.96 -6.12 -2.60
C MET A 76 -8.15 -6.46 -1.72
N GLU A 77 -8.96 -5.48 -1.31
CA GLU A 77 -10.18 -5.72 -0.54
C GLU A 77 -11.19 -6.61 -1.29
N LEU A 78 -11.34 -6.40 -2.59
CA LEU A 78 -12.16 -7.27 -3.45
C LEU A 78 -11.62 -8.70 -3.47
N SER A 79 -10.30 -8.87 -3.60
CA SER A 79 -9.67 -10.20 -3.57
C SER A 79 -9.85 -10.89 -2.21
N ASP A 80 -9.67 -10.17 -1.12
CA ASP A 80 -9.84 -10.70 0.24
C ASP A 80 -11.29 -11.06 0.54
N SER A 81 -12.26 -10.24 0.09
CA SER A 81 -13.68 -10.56 0.26
C SER A 81 -14.09 -11.81 -0.53
N GLN A 82 -13.57 -11.99 -1.74
CA GLN A 82 -13.76 -13.23 -2.51
C GLN A 82 -13.13 -14.43 -1.82
N ARG A 83 -11.91 -14.28 -1.28
CA ARG A 83 -11.24 -15.35 -0.54
C ARG A 83 -12.03 -15.75 0.70
N ARG A 84 -12.54 -14.78 1.47
CA ARG A 84 -13.40 -15.03 2.63
C ARG A 84 -14.69 -15.74 2.25
N ARG A 85 -15.35 -15.32 1.16
CA ARG A 85 -16.55 -16.00 0.66
C ARG A 85 -16.29 -17.47 0.34
N ARG A 86 -15.22 -17.78 -0.40
CA ARG A 86 -14.84 -19.16 -0.73
C ARG A 86 -14.58 -20.02 0.51
N VAL A 87 -13.92 -19.46 1.52
CA VAL A 87 -13.68 -20.17 2.79
C VAL A 87 -14.99 -20.46 3.52
N VAL A 88 -15.90 -19.47 3.58
CA VAL A 88 -17.20 -19.65 4.22
C VAL A 88 -18.04 -20.70 3.49
N GLU A 89 -18.08 -20.64 2.15
CA GLU A 89 -18.82 -21.59 1.32
C GLU A 89 -18.32 -23.03 1.50
N ALA A 90 -17.00 -23.25 1.44
CA ALA A 90 -16.40 -24.56 1.68
C ALA A 90 -16.68 -25.09 3.10
N ASN A 91 -16.67 -24.22 4.11
CA ASN A 91 -16.99 -24.61 5.48
C ASN A 91 -18.47 -24.99 5.64
N LEU A 92 -19.39 -24.27 4.98
CA LEU A 92 -20.81 -24.59 5.00
C LEU A 92 -21.09 -25.94 4.33
N GLU A 93 -20.43 -26.22 3.20
CA GLU A 93 -20.55 -27.52 2.52
C GLU A 93 -20.03 -28.66 3.40
N ALA A 94 -18.86 -28.49 4.04
CA ALA A 94 -18.29 -29.47 4.96
C ALA A 94 -19.21 -29.76 6.16
N VAL A 95 -19.81 -28.73 6.76
CA VAL A 95 -20.79 -28.89 7.84
C VAL A 95 -22.06 -29.59 7.34
N GLY A 96 -22.54 -29.27 6.13
CA GLY A 96 -23.67 -29.95 5.51
C GLY A 96 -23.43 -31.45 5.33
N GLN A 97 -22.24 -31.83 4.85
CA GLN A 97 -21.83 -33.24 4.73
C GLN A 97 -21.77 -33.94 6.09
N MET A 98 -21.28 -33.26 7.13
CA MET A 98 -21.24 -33.79 8.49
C MET A 98 -22.65 -34.04 9.05
N VAL A 99 -23.58 -33.10 8.87
CA VAL A 99 -24.98 -33.24 9.30
C VAL A 99 -25.65 -34.38 8.54
N ALA A 100 -25.44 -34.48 7.23
CA ALA A 100 -25.98 -35.58 6.43
C ALA A 100 -25.46 -36.94 6.91
N ALA A 101 -24.17 -37.05 7.21
CA ALA A 101 -23.56 -38.27 7.74
C ALA A 101 -24.13 -38.65 9.12
N LEU A 102 -24.35 -37.66 10.01
CA LEU A 102 -24.98 -37.88 11.30
C LEU A 102 -26.41 -38.39 11.17
N LEU A 103 -27.21 -37.80 10.28
CA LEU A 103 -28.60 -38.21 10.04
C LEU A 103 -28.71 -39.61 9.41
N GLU A 104 -27.74 -39.99 8.56
CA GLU A 104 -27.67 -41.34 8.00
C GLU A 104 -27.25 -42.37 9.07
N ALA A 105 -26.24 -42.03 9.87
CA ALA A 105 -25.76 -42.88 10.96
C ALA A 105 -26.85 -43.11 12.03
N ASP A 106 -27.61 -42.07 12.36
CA ASP A 106 -28.77 -42.14 13.27
C ASP A 106 -29.88 -43.06 12.72
N ARG A 107 -30.20 -42.95 11.41
CA ARG A 107 -31.15 -43.86 10.75
C ARG A 107 -30.72 -45.33 10.79
N GLN A 108 -29.41 -45.58 10.82
CA GLN A 108 -28.85 -46.94 10.89
C GLN A 108 -28.67 -47.44 12.34
N GLY A 109 -28.97 -46.59 13.34
CA GLY A 109 -28.81 -46.92 14.75
C GLY A 109 -27.36 -46.99 15.23
N ASP A 110 -26.41 -46.50 14.42
CA ASP A 110 -24.98 -46.55 14.74
C ASP A 110 -24.29 -45.23 14.34
N LEU A 111 -24.13 -44.35 15.32
CA LEU A 111 -23.46 -43.05 15.16
C LEU A 111 -21.95 -43.16 14.86
N THR A 112 -21.33 -44.32 15.06
CA THR A 112 -19.90 -44.49 14.74
C THR A 112 -19.61 -44.35 13.25
N LEU A 113 -20.62 -44.59 12.41
CA LEU A 113 -20.54 -44.46 10.95
C LEU A 113 -20.29 -43.00 10.49
N ALA A 114 -20.65 -42.01 11.31
CA ALA A 114 -20.39 -40.59 11.01
C ALA A 114 -18.97 -40.14 11.41
N ALA A 115 -18.26 -40.90 12.26
CA ALA A 115 -16.95 -40.50 12.80
C ALA A 115 -15.88 -40.17 11.74
N PRO A 116 -15.76 -40.92 10.61
CA PRO A 116 -14.77 -40.60 9.58
C PRO A 116 -15.04 -39.28 8.84
N VAL A 117 -16.31 -38.86 8.76
CA VAL A 117 -16.71 -37.59 8.13
C VAL A 117 -16.46 -36.44 9.10
N ILE A 118 -16.82 -36.60 10.37
CA ILE A 118 -16.55 -35.63 11.44
C ILE A 118 -15.05 -35.36 11.54
N ASP A 119 -14.22 -36.40 11.54
CA ASP A 119 -12.75 -36.28 11.62
C ASP A 119 -12.14 -35.52 10.42
N ARG A 120 -12.71 -35.73 9.22
CA ARG A 120 -12.32 -35.00 8.01
C ARG A 120 -12.66 -33.52 8.11
N VAL A 121 -13.85 -33.20 8.61
CA VAL A 121 -14.33 -31.82 8.77
C VAL A 121 -13.57 -31.08 9.89
N GLU A 122 -13.31 -31.73 11.02
CA GLU A 122 -12.49 -31.16 12.11
C GLU A 122 -11.07 -30.79 11.64
N SER A 123 -10.46 -31.66 10.82
CA SER A 123 -9.14 -31.42 10.24
C SER A 123 -9.15 -30.25 9.25
N GLY A 124 -10.20 -30.13 8.43
CA GLY A 124 -10.40 -29.02 7.49
C GLY A 124 -10.66 -27.67 8.16
N LEU A 125 -11.30 -27.66 9.33
CA LEU A 125 -11.54 -26.46 10.15
C LEU A 125 -10.34 -26.06 11.02
N GLY A 126 -9.20 -26.77 10.91
CA GLY A 126 -7.97 -26.45 11.63
C GLY A 126 -7.98 -26.82 13.11
N ARG A 127 -8.95 -27.62 13.59
CA ARG A 127 -8.93 -28.13 14.96
C ARG A 127 -7.97 -29.32 15.04
N LYS A 128 -6.83 -29.13 15.70
CA LYS A 128 -5.94 -30.24 16.07
C LYS A 128 -6.60 -31.07 17.17
N ARG A 129 -6.81 -32.36 16.92
CA ARG A 129 -7.28 -33.33 17.92
C ARG A 129 -6.44 -33.23 19.20
N LYS A 130 -7.08 -32.95 20.34
CA LYS A 130 -6.52 -33.37 21.64
C LYS A 130 -6.64 -34.89 21.68
N ARG A 131 -5.51 -35.60 21.57
CA ARG A 131 -5.47 -37.06 21.82
C ARG A 131 -6.09 -37.30 23.21
N ARG A 132 -7.29 -37.89 23.24
CA ARG A 132 -7.84 -38.46 24.48
C ARG A 132 -6.94 -39.65 24.83
N ARG A 133 -6.26 -39.55 25.98
CA ARG A 133 -5.59 -40.66 26.67
C ARG A 133 -6.64 -41.50 27.36
#